data_AF-A0A1T4W7U3-F1
#
_entry.id   AF-A0A1T4W7U3-F1
#
_cell.length_a   1.000
_cell.length_b   1.000
_cell.length_c   1.000
_cell.angle_alpha   90.00
_cell.angle_beta   90.00
_cell.angle_gamma   90.00
#
_symmetry.space_group_name_H-M   'P 1'
#
loop_
_entity.id
_entity.type
_entity.pdbx_description
1 polymer ?
#
loop_
_entity_poly.entity_id
_entity_poly.type
_entity_poly.pdbx_seq_one_letter_code
_entity_poly.pdbx_strand_id
1 'polypeptide(L)'
;MRNFLLFIISITSFCSYAEWSDDSKDTVSFRGVIKDISVGQIDGFSYFCIEIDRIEAVNQKACSGKSNGGIWGKSYDTLYKQALFFYSTGQKIKMVTRSDIWKYQPFVSAYSSYVITGLSSCSGSDGKCFGPEHPSPR
;
A
#
# COMPACT_ATOMS: atom_id res chain seq x y z
N MET A 1 -54.75 22.58 11.54
CA MET A 1 -53.51 22.79 12.31
C MET A 1 -52.64 21.58 12.06
N ARG A 2 -51.74 21.61 11.07
CA ARG A 2 -50.42 22.27 11.08
C ARG A 2 -49.41 21.44 11.88
N ASN A 3 -48.31 21.10 11.20
CA ASN A 3 -47.08 20.41 11.60
C ASN A 3 -47.04 18.95 11.14
N PHE A 4 -46.90 18.70 9.83
CA PHE A 4 -45.75 19.00 8.96
C PHE A 4 -44.54 18.17 9.39
N LEU A 5 -44.17 17.27 8.47
CA LEU A 5 -42.86 16.65 8.27
C LEU A 5 -41.77 17.26 9.14
N LEU A 6 -41.08 16.43 9.93
CA LEU A 6 -39.63 16.44 10.17
C LEU A 6 -39.33 15.47 11.32
N PHE A 7 -38.15 14.84 11.28
CA PHE A 7 -37.59 13.88 12.25
C PHE A 7 -37.76 12.38 11.99
N ILE A 8 -37.49 11.93 10.76
CA ILE A 8 -36.73 10.67 10.59
C ILE A 8 -35.54 10.98 9.67
N ILE A 9 -34.62 11.82 10.16
CA ILE A 9 -33.29 11.94 9.55
C ILE A 9 -32.40 10.95 10.26
N SER A 10 -32.22 9.80 9.59
CA SER A 10 -30.93 9.15 9.38
C SER A 10 -29.97 9.09 10.57
N ILE A 11 -30.11 8.06 11.39
CA ILE A 11 -29.01 7.52 12.20
C ILE A 11 -28.66 6.11 11.73
N THR A 12 -28.56 5.89 10.41
CA THR A 12 -27.71 4.80 9.93
C THR A 12 -26.28 5.29 10.05
N SER A 13 -25.75 5.24 11.26
CA SER A 13 -24.31 5.31 11.51
C SER A 13 -23.71 4.07 10.87
N PHE A 14 -23.46 4.13 9.56
CA PHE A 14 -22.57 3.19 8.92
C PHE A 14 -21.24 3.33 9.64
N CYS A 15 -20.80 2.28 10.33
CA CYS A 15 -19.44 2.20 10.83
C CYS A 15 -18.49 2.34 9.63
N SER A 16 -18.09 3.57 9.31
CA SER A 16 -17.10 3.85 8.30
C SER A 16 -15.75 3.51 8.92
N TYR A 17 -15.34 2.25 8.79
CA TYR A 17 -13.96 1.86 9.08
C TYR A 17 -13.09 2.44 7.99
N ALA A 18 -12.21 3.38 8.35
CA ALA A 18 -11.16 3.85 7.47
C ALA A 18 -10.04 2.82 7.51
N GLU A 19 -9.74 2.18 6.38
CA GLU A 19 -8.49 1.48 6.22
C GLU A 19 -7.31 2.47 6.33
N TRP A 20 -6.26 2.10 7.05
CA TRP A 20 -5.01 2.83 7.03
C TRP A 20 -3.86 1.88 6.70
N SER A 21 -2.85 2.41 6.02
CA SER A 21 -1.70 1.67 5.50
C SER A 21 -1.04 0.79 6.56
N ASP A 22 -1.17 1.14 7.85
CA ASP A 22 -0.55 0.47 8.99
C ASP A 22 -1.52 -0.11 10.04
N ASP A 23 -2.80 -0.29 9.69
CA ASP A 23 -3.89 -0.58 10.65
C ASP A 23 -4.07 -2.07 11.05
N SER A 24 -3.41 -3.04 10.40
CA SER A 24 -3.61 -4.47 10.72
C SER A 24 -2.34 -5.21 11.10
N LYS A 25 -2.52 -6.30 11.86
CA LYS A 25 -1.47 -7.27 12.22
C LYS A 25 -0.77 -7.91 11.01
N ASP A 26 -1.40 -7.84 9.84
CA ASP A 26 -0.87 -8.36 8.57
C ASP A 26 -0.05 -7.30 7.82
N THR A 27 0.12 -6.12 8.43
CA THR A 27 0.96 -5.07 7.87
C THR A 27 2.42 -5.38 8.17
N VAL A 28 3.21 -5.43 7.11
CA VAL A 28 4.66 -5.63 7.19
C VAL A 28 5.33 -4.48 6.46
N SER A 29 6.36 -3.91 7.09
CA SER A 29 7.17 -2.87 6.48
C SER A 29 8.58 -3.35 6.21
N PHE A 30 9.13 -2.90 5.09
CA PHE A 30 10.46 -3.24 4.64
C PHE A 30 11.21 -1.96 4.30
N ARG A 31 12.50 -1.90 4.63
CA ARG A 31 13.35 -0.73 4.39
C ARG A 31 14.44 -1.08 3.38
N GLY A 32 14.67 -0.23 2.40
CA GLY A 32 15.61 -0.51 1.32
C GLY A 32 15.61 0.57 0.24
N VAL A 33 16.31 0.29 -0.86
CA VAL A 33 16.29 1.14 -2.07
C VAL A 33 15.50 0.41 -3.14
N ILE A 34 14.67 1.11 -3.91
CA ILE A 34 13.97 0.49 -5.04
C ILE A 34 14.99 0.17 -6.13
N LYS A 35 15.14 -1.12 -6.46
CA LYS A 35 16.11 -1.61 -7.44
C LYS A 35 15.50 -1.88 -8.80
N ASP A 36 14.26 -2.37 -8.84
CA ASP A 36 13.56 -2.71 -10.07
C ASP A 36 12.09 -2.29 -9.98
N ILE A 37 11.52 -1.91 -11.13
CA ILE A 37 10.11 -1.62 -11.31
C ILE A 37 9.56 -2.38 -12.52
N SER A 38 8.41 -3.01 -12.35
CA SER A 38 7.67 -3.68 -13.43
C SER A 38 6.27 -3.11 -13.52
N VAL A 39 5.77 -2.95 -14.74
CA VAL A 39 4.41 -2.49 -15.02
C VAL A 39 3.75 -3.46 -15.99
N GLY A 40 2.45 -3.70 -15.81
CA GLY A 40 1.72 -4.60 -16.68
C GLY A 40 0.23 -4.59 -16.43
N GLN A 41 -0.44 -5.62 -16.90
CA GLN A 41 -1.87 -5.81 -16.72
C GLN A 41 -2.19 -7.26 -16.38
N ILE A 42 -3.17 -7.47 -15.51
CA ILE A 42 -3.75 -8.78 -15.16
C ILE A 42 -5.27 -8.61 -15.00
N ASP A 43 -6.05 -9.51 -15.56
CA ASP A 43 -7.53 -9.52 -15.48
C ASP A 43 -8.19 -8.17 -15.82
N GLY A 44 -7.66 -7.45 -16.81
CA GLY A 44 -8.20 -6.14 -17.20
C GLY A 44 -7.70 -4.96 -16.36
N PHE A 45 -6.93 -5.19 -15.30
CA PHE A 45 -6.44 -4.15 -14.39
C PHE A 45 -4.94 -3.92 -14.52
N SER A 46 -4.54 -2.65 -14.62
CA SER A 46 -3.13 -2.27 -14.59
C SER A 46 -2.53 -2.59 -13.23
N TYR A 47 -1.29 -3.07 -13.21
CA TYR A 47 -0.51 -3.24 -12.00
C TYR A 47 0.88 -2.61 -12.16
N PHE A 48 1.52 -2.32 -11.03
CA PHE A 48 2.96 -2.16 -11.00
C PHE A 48 3.52 -2.92 -9.80
N CYS A 49 4.74 -3.39 -9.92
CA CYS A 49 5.48 -4.05 -8.86
C CYS A 49 6.82 -3.36 -8.69
N ILE A 50 7.31 -3.32 -7.46
CA ILE A 50 8.67 -2.87 -7.14
C ILE A 50 9.41 -3.96 -6.39
N GLU A 51 10.71 -4.03 -6.62
CA GLU A 51 11.65 -4.79 -5.80
C GLU A 51 12.52 -3.82 -5.01
N ILE A 52 12.57 -4.00 -3.69
CA ILE A 52 13.51 -3.26 -2.84
C ILE A 52 14.71 -4.14 -2.49
N ASP A 53 15.89 -3.56 -2.67
CA ASP A 53 17.14 -4.12 -2.17
C ASP A 53 17.26 -3.84 -0.67
N ARG A 54 17.32 -4.91 0.11
CA ARG A 54 17.47 -4.85 1.57
C ARG A 54 18.91 -5.26 1.86
N ILE A 55 19.74 -4.30 2.25
CA ILE A 55 21.13 -4.54 2.66
C ILE A 55 21.14 -5.72 3.66
N GLU A 56 21.82 -6.82 3.29
CA GLU A 56 21.98 -8.05 4.08
C GLU A 56 20.69 -8.87 4.34
N ALA A 57 19.62 -8.66 3.56
CA ALA A 57 18.40 -9.47 3.63
C ALA A 57 17.88 -9.82 2.23
N VAL A 58 16.94 -10.77 2.16
CA VAL A 58 16.29 -11.14 0.90
C VAL A 58 15.52 -9.94 0.36
N ASN A 59 15.76 -9.61 -0.91
CA ASN A 59 15.03 -8.57 -1.63
C ASN A 59 13.53 -8.83 -1.55
N GLN A 60 12.77 -7.75 -1.38
CA GLN A 60 11.34 -7.87 -1.22
C GLN A 60 10.61 -7.25 -2.39
N LYS A 61 9.71 -8.04 -2.99
CA LYS A 61 8.79 -7.62 -4.03
C LYS A 61 7.41 -7.34 -3.45
N ALA A 62 6.74 -6.30 -3.94
CA ALA A 62 5.33 -6.04 -3.68
C ALA A 62 4.71 -5.29 -4.87
N CYS A 63 3.40 -5.40 -5.01
CA CYS A 63 2.68 -4.83 -6.15
C CYS A 63 1.48 -3.98 -5.75
N SER A 64 1.10 -3.03 -6.58
CA SER A 64 -0.18 -2.31 -6.49
C SER A 64 -0.98 -2.57 -7.76
N GLY A 65 -2.29 -2.72 -7.61
CA GLY A 65 -3.22 -2.98 -8.72
C GLY A 65 -4.31 -1.91 -8.78
N LYS A 66 -4.57 -1.39 -9.97
CA LYS A 66 -5.63 -0.43 -10.27
C LYS A 66 -7.00 -1.12 -10.36
N SER A 67 -7.38 -1.80 -9.29
CA SER A 67 -8.68 -2.48 -9.16
C SER A 67 -9.76 -1.49 -8.74
N ASN A 68 -10.91 -1.53 -9.43
CA ASN A 68 -12.06 -0.66 -9.14
C ASN A 68 -12.93 -1.12 -7.94
N GLY A 69 -12.47 -2.09 -7.16
CA GLY A 69 -13.13 -2.53 -5.92
C GLY A 69 -12.19 -2.95 -4.80
N GLY A 70 -10.88 -3.04 -5.08
CA GLY A 70 -9.87 -3.32 -4.07
C GLY A 70 -9.67 -2.11 -3.18
N ILE A 71 -9.68 -2.34 -1.87
CA ILE A 71 -9.46 -1.32 -0.82
C ILE A 71 -8.24 -0.44 -1.13
N TRP A 72 -7.15 -1.04 -1.59
CA TRP A 72 -5.89 -0.36 -1.90
C TRP A 72 -5.79 0.18 -3.34
N GLY A 73 -6.73 -0.15 -4.23
CA GLY A 73 -6.66 0.25 -5.64
C GLY A 73 -6.79 1.76 -5.85
N LYS A 74 -7.44 2.45 -4.91
CA LYS A 74 -7.63 3.91 -4.95
C LYS A 74 -6.32 4.71 -4.88
N SER A 75 -5.27 4.14 -4.27
CA SER A 75 -3.96 4.79 -4.15
C SER A 75 -3.00 4.44 -5.29
N TYR A 76 -3.42 3.63 -6.27
CA TYR A 76 -2.56 3.11 -7.35
C TYR A 76 -1.75 4.21 -8.06
N ASP A 77 -2.41 5.25 -8.58
CA ASP A 77 -1.73 6.30 -9.35
C ASP A 77 -0.74 7.10 -8.48
N THR A 78 -1.07 7.33 -7.22
CA THR A 78 -0.20 8.02 -6.25
C THR A 78 1.01 7.16 -5.91
N LEU A 79 0.80 5.88 -5.59
CA LEU A 79 1.88 4.95 -5.28
C LEU A 79 2.79 4.74 -6.48
N TYR A 80 2.25 4.65 -7.70
CA TYR A 80 3.04 4.49 -8.92
C TYR A 80 3.97 5.69 -9.16
N LYS A 81 3.42 6.91 -9.10
CA LYS A 81 4.22 8.14 -9.26
C LYS A 81 5.29 8.26 -8.18
N GLN A 82 4.94 7.93 -6.94
CA GLN A 82 5.89 7.98 -5.82
C GLN A 82 6.98 6.91 -5.94
N ALA A 83 6.63 5.69 -6.38
CA ALA A 83 7.57 4.62 -6.64
C ALA A 83 8.55 5.00 -7.75
N LEU A 84 8.07 5.57 -8.86
CA LEU A 84 8.93 6.08 -9.94
C LEU A 84 9.88 7.18 -9.44
N PHE A 85 9.37 8.13 -8.64
CA PHE A 85 10.21 9.16 -8.03
C PHE A 85 11.31 8.52 -7.18
N PHE A 86 10.96 7.64 -6.24
CA PHE A 86 11.93 7.01 -5.37
C PHE A 86 12.93 6.12 -6.12
N TYR A 87 12.47 5.38 -7.13
CA TYR A 87 13.33 4.64 -8.05
C TYR A 87 14.34 5.54 -8.74
N SER A 88 13.89 6.67 -9.30
CA SER A 88 14.77 7.63 -9.98
C SER A 88 15.80 8.29 -9.06
N THR A 89 15.47 8.50 -7.79
CA THR A 89 16.39 9.12 -6.82
C THR A 89 17.36 8.13 -6.17
N GLY A 90 17.05 6.83 -6.18
CA GLY A 90 17.83 5.82 -5.45
C GLY A 90 17.84 6.01 -3.93
N GLN A 91 16.95 6.83 -3.36
CA GLN A 91 16.94 7.09 -1.92
C GLN A 91 16.40 5.89 -1.13
N LYS A 92 16.81 5.77 0.13
CA LYS A 92 16.29 4.74 1.04
C LYS A 92 14.84 5.06 1.41
N ILE A 93 13.97 4.05 1.34
CA ILE A 93 12.55 4.16 1.62
C ILE A 93 12.08 3.07 2.59
N LYS A 94 10.90 3.27 3.15
CA LYS A 94 10.07 2.27 3.82
C LYS A 94 8.91 1.93 2.90
N MET A 95 8.82 0.66 2.49
CA MET A 95 7.69 0.09 1.78
C MET A 95 6.77 -0.59 2.79
N VAL A 96 5.53 -0.12 2.89
CA VAL A 96 4.50 -0.69 3.76
C VAL A 96 3.59 -1.58 2.91
N THR A 97 3.35 -2.80 3.38
CA THR A 97 2.65 -3.83 2.63
C THR A 97 1.62 -4.56 3.48
N ARG A 98 0.65 -5.20 2.83
CA ARG A 98 -0.15 -6.27 3.44
C ARG A 98 0.04 -7.59 2.71
N SER A 99 0.18 -8.67 3.48
CA SER A 99 0.30 -10.03 2.95
C SER A 99 -1.02 -10.52 2.36
N ASP A 100 -0.94 -11.59 1.57
CA ASP A 100 -2.09 -12.41 1.22
C ASP A 100 -3.20 -11.68 0.45
N ILE A 101 -2.85 -10.68 -0.36
CA ILE A 101 -3.81 -9.97 -1.23
C ILE A 101 -3.79 -10.53 -2.65
N TRP A 102 -2.61 -10.70 -3.24
CA TRP A 102 -2.50 -11.35 -4.55
C TRP A 102 -2.60 -12.87 -4.40
N LYS A 103 -3.49 -13.51 -5.17
CA LYS A 103 -3.80 -14.94 -5.05
C LYS A 103 -3.46 -15.76 -6.30
N TYR A 104 -3.43 -15.12 -7.47
CA TYR A 104 -3.13 -15.81 -8.74
C TYR A 104 -1.68 -16.31 -8.73
N GLN A 105 -1.51 -17.64 -8.69
CA GLN A 105 -0.22 -18.26 -8.38
C GLN A 105 0.92 -17.85 -9.33
N PRO A 106 0.74 -17.81 -10.66
CA PRO A 106 1.81 -17.35 -11.56
C PRO A 106 2.29 -15.92 -11.26
N PHE A 107 1.38 -15.03 -10.86
CA PHE A 107 1.73 -13.66 -10.46
C PHE A 107 2.48 -13.63 -9.13
N VAL A 108 2.00 -14.40 -8.15
CA VAL A 108 2.64 -14.50 -6.82
C VAL A 108 4.04 -15.09 -6.93
N SER A 109 4.25 -16.10 -7.77
CA SER A 109 5.55 -16.72 -7.99
C SER A 109 6.54 -15.79 -8.69
N ALA A 110 6.08 -14.94 -9.61
CA ALA A 110 6.93 -13.95 -10.28
C ALA A 110 7.30 -12.76 -9.38
N TYR A 111 6.33 -12.32 -8.56
CA TYR A 111 6.44 -11.15 -7.69
C TYR A 111 6.31 -11.54 -6.22
N SER A 112 5.11 -11.43 -5.65
CA SER A 112 4.78 -11.86 -4.29
C SER A 112 3.26 -11.80 -4.04
N SER A 113 2.81 -12.22 -2.85
CA SER A 113 1.42 -12.04 -2.40
C SER A 113 1.15 -10.65 -1.81
N TYR A 114 2.18 -9.80 -1.69
CA TYR A 114 2.10 -8.51 -1.00
C TYR A 114 1.49 -7.40 -1.86
N VAL A 115 0.52 -6.69 -1.29
CA VAL A 115 0.06 -5.41 -1.85
C VAL A 115 0.83 -4.24 -1.22
N ILE A 116 1.18 -3.24 -2.01
CA ILE A 116 1.74 -1.98 -1.50
C ILE A 116 0.61 -1.12 -0.93
N THR A 117 0.73 -0.72 0.33
CA THR A 117 -0.23 0.17 1.01
C THR A 117 0.36 1.54 1.33
N GLY A 118 1.69 1.70 1.26
CA GLY A 118 2.35 2.98 1.51
C GLY A 118 3.84 2.97 1.16
N LEU A 119 4.36 4.16 0.87
CA LEU A 119 5.79 4.41 0.68
C LEU A 119 6.18 5.62 1.53
N SER A 120 7.34 5.57 2.17
CA SER A 120 7.84 6.68 2.98
C SER A 120 9.33 6.88 2.78
N SER A 121 9.78 8.14 2.80
CA SER A 121 11.20 8.48 2.79
C SER A 121 11.86 8.09 4.11
N CYS A 122 13.11 7.66 4.04
CA CYS A 122 13.97 7.48 5.21
C CYS A 122 15.09 8.53 5.19
N SER A 123 15.34 9.14 6.34
CA SER A 123 16.37 10.16 6.51
C SER A 123 17.51 9.64 7.36
N GLY A 124 18.73 10.10 7.09
CA GLY A 124 19.86 9.96 8.00
C GLY A 124 20.51 8.58 8.04
N SER A 125 21.63 8.50 8.78
CA SER A 125 22.40 7.28 9.03
C SER A 125 21.74 6.35 10.05
N ASP A 126 20.74 6.82 10.79
CA ASP A 126 20.01 6.06 11.82
C ASP A 126 18.89 5.19 11.22
N GLY A 127 18.63 5.30 9.92
CA GLY A 127 17.69 4.43 9.20
C GLY A 127 16.23 4.62 9.60
N LYS A 128 15.89 5.76 10.24
CA LYS A 128 14.52 6.11 10.60
C LYS A 128 13.77 6.59 9.36
N CYS A 129 12.48 6.25 9.31
CA CYS A 129 11.62 6.54 8.19
C CYS A 129 10.40 7.30 8.66
N PHE A 130 10.01 8.32 7.90
CA PHE A 130 8.80 9.07 8.19
C PHE A 130 7.57 8.16 8.10
N GLY A 131 6.51 8.51 8.82
CA GLY A 131 5.28 7.71 8.90
C GLY A 131 5.30 6.66 10.02
N PRO A 132 4.24 5.84 10.13
CA PRO A 132 3.97 5.05 11.32
C PRO A 132 5.00 3.92 11.53
N GLU A 133 5.25 3.61 12.80
CA GLU A 133 6.07 2.47 13.22
C GLU A 133 5.12 1.35 13.66
N HIS A 134 5.17 0.21 12.97
CA HIS A 134 4.31 -0.92 13.29
C HIS A 134 4.84 -1.71 14.50
N PRO A 135 3.98 -2.15 15.44
CA PRO A 135 2.55 -1.89 15.48
C PRO A 135 2.23 -0.45 15.91
N SER A 136 1.39 0.25 15.13
CA SER A 136 0.91 1.58 15.50
C SER A 136 0.12 1.48 16.82
N PRO A 137 0.40 2.31 17.84
CA PRO A 137 -0.42 2.35 19.04
C PRO A 137 -1.85 2.78 18.65
N ARG A 138 -2.83 1.92 18.94
CA ARG A 138 -4.26 2.27 18.82
C ARG A 138 -4.70 3.11 20.01
#